data_AF-A0A962SJD7-F1
#
_entry.id   AF-A0A962SJD7-F1
#
_cell.length_a   1.000
_cell.length_b   1.000
_cell.length_c   1.000
_cell.angle_alpha   90.00
_cell.angle_beta   90.00
_cell.angle_gamma   90.00
#
_symmetry.space_group_name_H-M   'P 1'
#
loop_
_entity.id
_entity.type
_entity.pdbx_description
1 polymer ?
#
loop_
_entity_poly.entity_id
_entity_poly.type
_entity_poly.pdbx_seq_one_letter_code
_entity_poly.pdbx_strand_id
1 'polypeptide(L)'
;MGRLNVAWWNLENLFDHEIAQRDPALKRTLGSELKGRTAAVRDRKISQLASVIRMMFEGEGPALLGVCEIENETVAALLAEAIALPHRSYQVVSHDSPDVRGVDNSFIVDANTLSVVSTDHQIVNKRRSTRDIFWARAIPDACATRSPATCSI
;
A
#
# COMPACT_ATOMS: atom_id res chain seq x y z
N MET A 1 -24.07 -6.55 -11.49
CA MET A 1 -22.77 -7.02 -10.97
C MET A 1 -22.00 -5.76 -10.57
N GLY A 2 -21.58 -5.63 -9.31
CA GLY A 2 -20.86 -4.44 -8.85
C GLY A 2 -19.51 -4.27 -9.55
N ARG A 3 -19.05 -3.03 -9.68
CA ARG A 3 -17.73 -2.70 -10.25
C ARG A 3 -16.68 -2.72 -9.14
N LEU A 4 -15.49 -3.22 -9.44
CA LEU A 4 -14.33 -3.17 -8.55
C LEU A 4 -13.23 -2.33 -9.22
N ASN A 5 -12.83 -1.25 -8.58
CA ASN A 5 -11.74 -0.39 -9.05
C ASN A 5 -10.42 -0.95 -8.54
N VAL A 6 -9.51 -1.31 -9.45
CA VAL A 6 -8.22 -1.91 -9.10
C VAL A 6 -7.09 -1.09 -9.71
N ALA A 7 -6.10 -0.73 -8.89
CA ALA A 7 -4.91 -0.02 -9.32
C ALA A 7 -3.63 -0.67 -8.77
N TRP A 8 -2.50 -0.39 -9.43
CA TRP A 8 -1.18 -0.75 -8.94
C TRP A 8 -0.20 0.39 -9.20
N TRP A 9 0.67 0.71 -8.24
CA TRP A 9 1.63 1.80 -8.38
C TRP A 9 2.96 1.53 -7.66
N ASN A 10 4.07 1.66 -8.38
CA ASN A 10 5.39 1.83 -7.78
C ASN A 10 5.53 3.24 -7.15
N LEU A 11 5.81 3.30 -5.85
CA LEU A 11 5.90 4.57 -5.10
C LEU A 11 7.28 5.22 -5.11
N GLU A 12 8.24 4.70 -5.87
CA GLU A 12 9.59 5.28 -6.06
C GLU A 12 10.32 5.51 -4.73
N ASN A 13 10.47 4.45 -3.94
CA ASN A 13 10.95 4.44 -2.55
C ASN A 13 10.23 5.42 -1.60
N LEU A 14 9.23 4.91 -0.87
CA LEU A 14 8.54 5.59 0.21
C LEU A 14 9.03 5.06 1.56
N PHE A 15 9.97 5.78 2.14
CA PHE A 15 10.65 5.43 3.39
C PHE A 15 10.02 6.10 4.62
N ASP A 16 10.11 5.42 5.75
CA ASP A 16 9.91 5.97 7.08
C ASP A 16 11.15 6.76 7.53
N HIS A 17 10.97 8.06 7.72
CA HIS A 17 12.05 8.97 8.13
C HIS A 17 12.03 9.32 9.62
N GLU A 18 11.17 8.68 10.41
CA GLU A 18 10.94 9.03 11.81
C GLU A 18 11.41 7.97 12.79
N ILE A 19 10.94 6.72 12.63
CA ILE A 19 11.17 5.66 13.62
C ILE A 19 11.80 4.37 13.06
N ALA A 20 12.02 4.30 11.75
CA ALA A 20 12.48 3.08 11.08
C ALA A 20 13.77 2.52 11.70
N GLN A 21 13.68 1.31 12.26
CA GLN A 21 14.84 0.56 12.71
C GLN A 21 15.44 -0.20 11.53
N ARG A 22 16.68 0.19 11.17
CA ARG A 22 17.42 -0.41 10.06
C ARG A 22 18.67 -1.08 10.57
N ASP A 23 18.97 -2.26 10.07
CA ASP A 23 20.23 -2.92 10.36
C ASP A 23 21.43 -2.12 9.79
N PRO A 24 22.66 -2.34 10.28
CA PRO A 24 23.83 -1.59 9.83
C PRO A 24 24.16 -1.73 8.34
N ALA A 25 23.85 -2.86 7.71
CA ALA A 25 24.07 -3.06 6.28
C ALA A 25 23.07 -2.24 5.46
N LEU A 26 21.79 -2.28 5.82
CA LEU A 26 20.75 -1.47 5.19
C LEU A 26 21.03 0.04 5.33
N LYS A 27 21.49 0.50 6.51
CA LYS A 27 21.91 1.90 6.72
C LYS A 27 23.04 2.32 5.77
N ARG A 28 24.01 1.44 5.50
CA ARG A 28 25.09 1.73 4.55
C ARG A 28 24.57 1.82 3.11
N THR A 29 23.66 0.91 2.73
CA THR A 29 23.03 0.91 1.41
C THR A 29 22.21 2.18 1.18
N LEU A 30 21.39 2.58 2.15
CA LEU A 30 20.46 3.71 2.03
C LEU A 30 21.09 5.07 2.37
N GLY A 31 22.35 5.11 2.83
CA GLY A 31 22.95 6.32 3.39
C GLY A 31 22.89 7.55 2.47
N SER A 32 23.09 7.37 1.17
CA SER A 32 22.93 8.47 0.19
C SER A 32 21.48 8.77 -0.14
N GLU A 33 20.60 7.76 -0.17
CA GLU A 33 19.17 7.94 -0.48
C GLU A 33 18.43 8.69 0.62
N LEU A 34 18.79 8.45 1.89
CA LEU A 34 18.16 9.08 3.05
C LEU A 34 18.77 10.46 3.37
N LYS A 35 19.87 10.86 2.72
CA LYS A 35 20.55 12.12 3.00
C LYS A 35 19.61 13.31 2.72
N GLY A 36 19.35 14.10 3.77
CA GLY A 36 18.46 15.27 3.67
C GLY A 36 16.96 14.94 3.62
N ARG A 37 16.59 13.66 3.80
CA ARG A 37 15.17 13.27 3.93
C ARG A 37 14.75 13.31 5.39
N THR A 38 13.61 13.94 5.64
CA THR A 38 13.01 14.11 6.98
C THR A 38 11.57 13.60 6.98
N ALA A 39 10.95 13.46 8.16
CA ALA A 39 9.52 13.15 8.27
C ALA A 39 8.67 14.10 7.40
N ALA A 40 8.99 15.40 7.40
CA ALA A 40 8.29 16.38 6.55
C ALA A 40 8.42 16.09 5.03
N VAL A 41 9.55 15.52 4.58
CA VAL A 41 9.72 15.10 3.17
C VAL A 41 8.86 13.87 2.87
N ARG A 42 8.81 12.88 3.78
CA ARG A 42 7.90 11.72 3.68
C ARG A 42 6.46 12.18 3.61
N ASP A 43 6.02 13.00 4.56
CA ASP A 43 4.62 13.41 4.71
C ASP A 43 4.16 14.25 3.51
N ARG A 44 5.04 15.11 2.97
CA ARG A 44 4.78 15.83 1.72
C ARG A 44 4.58 14.86 0.55
N LYS A 45 5.44 13.85 0.41
CA LYS A 45 5.32 12.83 -0.64
C LYS A 45 4.03 12.02 -0.47
N ILE A 46 3.69 11.60 0.74
CA ILE A 46 2.43 10.92 1.06
C ILE A 46 1.22 11.76 0.64
N SER A 47 1.19 13.04 1.00
CA SER A 47 0.11 13.96 0.62
C SER A 47 -0.06 14.08 -0.90
N GLN A 48 1.05 14.12 -1.63
CA GLN A 48 1.05 14.15 -3.11
C GLN A 48 0.55 12.84 -3.72
N LEU A 49 1.01 11.69 -3.22
CA LEU A 49 0.54 10.38 -3.68
C LEU A 49 -0.95 10.20 -3.40
N ALA A 50 -1.39 10.52 -2.18
CA ALA A 50 -2.78 10.45 -1.76
C ALA A 50 -3.70 11.33 -2.62
N SER A 51 -3.27 12.54 -3.00
CA SER A 51 -4.07 13.41 -3.87
C SER A 51 -4.28 12.79 -5.26
N VAL A 52 -3.27 12.14 -5.84
CA VAL A 52 -3.40 11.43 -7.11
C VAL A 52 -4.29 10.20 -6.98
N ILE A 53 -4.13 9.41 -5.90
CA ILE A 53 -4.95 8.22 -5.65
C ILE A 53 -6.43 8.60 -5.51
N ARG A 54 -6.74 9.70 -4.81
CA ARG A 54 -8.11 10.22 -4.71
C ARG A 54 -8.74 10.57 -6.07
N MET A 55 -7.96 11.04 -7.03
CA MET A 55 -8.47 11.40 -8.35
C MET A 55 -8.72 10.18 -9.26
N MET A 56 -8.21 9.00 -8.90
CA MET A 56 -8.43 7.79 -9.69
C MET A 56 -9.93 7.45 -9.75
N PHE A 57 -10.34 6.85 -10.87
CA PHE A 57 -11.71 6.38 -11.08
C PHE A 57 -12.77 7.46 -10.83
N GLU A 58 -12.57 8.66 -11.42
CA GLU A 58 -13.53 9.78 -11.33
C GLU A 58 -13.75 10.29 -9.90
N GLY A 59 -12.76 10.13 -9.01
CA GLY A 59 -12.86 10.56 -7.62
C GLY A 59 -13.25 9.44 -6.64
N GLU A 60 -13.59 8.26 -7.15
CA GLU A 60 -14.04 7.13 -6.32
C GLU A 60 -12.91 6.38 -5.62
N GLY A 61 -11.69 6.56 -6.10
CA GLY A 61 -10.52 5.83 -5.64
C GLY A 61 -10.57 4.32 -5.94
N PRO A 62 -9.46 3.62 -5.67
CA PRO A 62 -9.39 2.17 -5.80
C PRO A 62 -10.14 1.47 -4.67
N ALA A 63 -10.79 0.35 -4.97
CA ALA A 63 -11.22 -0.63 -3.96
C ALA A 63 -10.04 -1.53 -3.55
N LEU A 64 -9.11 -1.77 -4.47
CA LEU A 64 -7.85 -2.46 -4.23
C LEU A 64 -6.71 -1.67 -4.88
N LEU A 65 -5.72 -1.29 -4.08
CA LEU A 65 -4.50 -0.64 -4.54
C LEU A 65 -3.30 -1.49 -4.15
N GLY A 66 -2.61 -2.07 -5.13
CA GLY A 66 -1.30 -2.65 -4.91
C GLY A 66 -0.21 -1.57 -4.97
N VAL A 67 0.75 -1.63 -4.05
CA VAL A 67 1.91 -0.73 -4.05
C VAL A 67 3.20 -1.50 -3.89
N CYS A 68 4.28 -0.94 -4.42
CA CYS A 68 5.63 -1.43 -4.15
C CYS A 68 6.59 -0.28 -3.84
N GLU A 69 7.77 -0.64 -3.33
CA GLU A 69 8.79 0.31 -2.89
C GLU A 69 8.35 1.10 -1.66
N ILE A 70 7.70 0.42 -0.71
CA ILE A 70 7.32 0.98 0.58
C ILE A 70 8.15 0.36 1.69
N GLU A 71 8.66 1.13 2.64
CA GLU A 71 9.62 0.59 3.61
C GLU A 71 9.01 -0.39 4.60
N ASN A 72 7.78 -0.14 5.07
CA ASN A 72 7.12 -0.95 6.06
C ASN A 72 5.62 -0.64 6.13
N GLU A 73 4.92 -1.45 6.92
CA GLU A 73 3.48 -1.31 7.17
C GLU A 73 3.08 0.06 7.74
N THR A 74 3.89 0.66 8.61
CA THR A 74 3.60 1.99 9.20
C THR A 74 3.48 3.06 8.11
N VAL A 75 4.37 3.04 7.11
CA VAL A 75 4.32 4.00 5.99
C VAL A 75 3.14 3.73 5.08
N ALA A 76 2.79 2.46 4.88
CA ALA A 76 1.59 2.08 4.13
C ALA A 76 0.32 2.56 4.83
N ALA A 77 0.26 2.48 6.17
CA ALA A 77 -0.85 2.97 6.97
C ALA A 77 -0.97 4.49 6.87
N LEU A 78 0.13 5.24 6.97
CA LEU A 78 0.12 6.69 6.77
C LEU A 78 -0.40 7.08 5.37
N LEU A 79 -0.03 6.32 4.33
CA LEU A 79 -0.58 6.53 2.99
C LEU A 79 -2.07 6.24 2.93
N ALA A 80 -2.52 5.12 3.50
CA ALA A 80 -3.94 4.74 3.55
C ALA A 80 -4.78 5.80 4.27
N GLU A 81 -4.30 6.30 5.41
CA GLU A 81 -4.92 7.39 6.17
C GLU A 81 -4.97 8.70 5.36
N ALA A 82 -3.88 9.06 4.66
CA ALA A 82 -3.82 10.29 3.90
C ALA A 82 -4.75 10.32 2.67
N ILE A 83 -5.10 9.16 2.11
CA ILE A 83 -6.07 9.07 1.00
C ILE A 83 -7.43 9.58 1.47
N ALA A 84 -7.90 9.18 2.66
CA ALA A 84 -9.10 9.71 3.33
C ALA A 84 -10.32 9.93 2.41
N LEU A 85 -10.88 8.86 1.84
CA LEU A 85 -12.14 8.92 1.08
C LEU A 85 -13.32 8.58 2.00
N PRO A 86 -14.35 9.44 2.14
CA PRO A 86 -15.44 9.25 3.12
C PRO A 86 -16.22 7.93 3.00
N HIS A 87 -16.28 7.36 1.80
CA HIS A 87 -17.02 6.14 1.49
C HIS A 87 -16.15 4.87 1.48
N ARG A 88 -14.84 5.00 1.76
CA ARG A 88 -13.88 3.89 1.78
C ARG A 88 -13.34 3.70 3.19
N SER A 89 -13.10 2.45 3.57
CA SER A 89 -12.41 2.09 4.81
C SER A 89 -11.13 1.36 4.45
N TYR A 90 -10.05 2.10 4.22
CA TYR A 90 -8.80 1.50 3.80
C TYR A 90 -8.09 0.77 4.94
N GLN A 91 -7.71 -0.48 4.67
CA GLN A 91 -6.87 -1.32 5.51
C GLN A 91 -5.62 -1.72 4.74
N VAL A 92 -4.51 -1.85 5.46
CA VAL A 92 -3.23 -2.26 4.88
C VAL A 92 -3.05 -3.76 5.06
N VAL A 93 -2.52 -4.39 4.03
CA VAL A 93 -2.04 -5.77 4.07
C VAL A 93 -0.61 -5.76 3.54
N SER A 94 0.36 -6.05 4.40
CA SER A 94 1.78 -5.96 4.07
C SER A 94 2.49 -7.31 4.22
N HIS A 95 3.63 -7.44 3.54
CA HIS A 95 4.55 -8.55 3.70
C HIS A 95 5.97 -8.02 3.71
N ASP A 96 6.71 -8.30 4.78
CA ASP A 96 8.11 -7.96 4.91
C ASP A 96 8.96 -9.02 4.18
N SER A 97 9.72 -8.59 3.19
CA SER A 97 10.58 -9.45 2.37
C SER A 97 12.07 -9.17 2.63
N PRO A 98 12.97 -10.12 2.37
CA PRO A 98 14.41 -9.95 2.62
C PRO A 98 15.12 -9.09 1.55
N ASP A 99 14.43 -8.10 0.96
CA ASP A 99 15.04 -7.19 -0.01
C ASP A 99 16.10 -6.31 0.65
N VAL A 100 17.32 -6.37 0.14
CA VAL A 100 18.48 -5.60 0.66
C VAL A 100 18.31 -4.08 0.59
N ARG A 101 17.30 -3.59 -0.13
CA ARG A 101 16.94 -2.18 -0.21
C ARG A 101 15.99 -1.75 0.91
N GLY A 102 15.43 -2.69 1.68
CA GLY A 102 14.51 -2.42 2.77
C GLY A 102 13.19 -1.79 2.29
N VAL A 103 12.68 -2.29 1.16
CA VAL A 103 11.37 -1.88 0.64
C VAL A 103 10.60 -3.10 0.14
N ASP A 104 9.29 -3.04 0.32
CA ASP A 104 8.37 -4.16 0.20
C ASP A 104 7.19 -3.87 -0.73
N ASN A 105 6.28 -4.85 -0.78
CA ASN A 105 5.00 -4.78 -1.46
C ASN A 105 3.89 -4.78 -0.41
N SER A 106 2.86 -3.96 -0.64
CA SER A 106 1.66 -3.93 0.20
C SER A 106 0.41 -3.79 -0.65
N PHE A 107 -0.72 -4.18 -0.08
CA PHE A 107 -2.04 -3.83 -0.59
C PHE A 107 -2.70 -2.83 0.36
N ILE A 108 -3.39 -1.85 -0.20
CA ILE A 108 -4.34 -0.99 0.48
C ILE A 108 -5.72 -1.39 -0.05
N VAL A 109 -6.57 -1.89 0.85
CA VAL A 109 -7.83 -2.55 0.52
C VAL A 109 -8.98 -1.81 1.18
N ASP A 110 -10.03 -1.51 0.44
CA ASP A 110 -11.27 -0.98 1.01
C ASP A 110 -12.06 -2.11 1.68
N ALA A 111 -12.02 -2.15 3.01
CA ALA A 111 -12.72 -3.13 3.84
C ALA A 111 -14.24 -3.04 3.75
N ASN A 112 -14.80 -1.96 3.18
CA ASN A 112 -16.22 -1.91 2.86
C ASN A 112 -16.57 -2.82 1.68
N THR A 113 -15.63 -3.11 0.77
CA THR A 113 -15.92 -3.83 -0.49
C THR A 113 -15.21 -5.16 -0.63
N LEU A 114 -14.08 -5.36 0.04
CA LEU A 114 -13.28 -6.57 -0.01
C LEU A 114 -12.90 -7.02 1.40
N SER A 115 -13.18 -8.29 1.69
CA SER A 115 -12.70 -8.97 2.89
C SER A 115 -11.50 -9.85 2.54
N VAL A 116 -10.32 -9.54 3.08
CA VAL A 116 -9.09 -10.32 2.88
C VAL A 116 -9.14 -11.57 3.74
N VAL A 117 -9.03 -12.74 3.10
CA VAL A 117 -9.19 -14.06 3.74
C VAL A 117 -7.84 -14.66 4.12
N SER A 118 -6.84 -14.51 3.26
CA SER A 118 -5.51 -15.07 3.48
C SER A 118 -4.47 -14.34 2.64
N THR A 119 -3.25 -14.31 3.13
CA THR A 119 -2.08 -13.80 2.43
C THR A 119 -1.05 -14.90 2.30
N ASP A 120 -0.24 -14.84 1.25
CA ASP A 120 0.92 -15.72 1.08
C ASP A 120 1.94 -15.05 0.16
N HIS A 121 3.14 -15.62 0.08
CA HIS A 121 4.24 -15.07 -0.70
C HIS A 121 5.12 -16.17 -1.29
N GLN A 122 5.86 -15.80 -2.34
CA GLN A 122 6.86 -16.65 -2.96
C GLN A 122 8.21 -15.93 -2.97
N ILE A 123 9.20 -16.58 -2.36
CA ILE A 123 10.58 -16.13 -2.41
C ILE A 123 11.12 -16.26 -3.82
N VAL A 124 11.71 -15.17 -4.32
CA VAL A 124 12.36 -15.12 -5.63
C VAL A 124 13.86 -15.38 -5.46
N ASN A 125 14.28 -16.61 -5.72
CA ASN A 125 15.67 -17.02 -5.62
C ASN A 125 16.50 -16.42 -6.76
N LYS A 126 17.22 -15.33 -6.48
CA LYS A 126 18.18 -14.68 -7.37
C LYS A 126 19.55 -14.57 -6.70
N ARG A 127 20.60 -14.33 -7.51
CA ARG A 127 21.96 -14.08 -7.02
C ARG A 127 22.05 -12.89 -6.04
N ARG A 128 21.13 -11.94 -6.16
CA ARG A 128 20.89 -10.85 -5.20
C ARG A 128 19.45 -10.97 -4.74
N SER A 129 19.18 -10.75 -3.45
CA SER A 129 17.80 -10.76 -2.97
C SER A 129 16.98 -9.66 -3.63
N THR A 130 15.69 -9.90 -3.73
CA THR A 130 14.67 -8.99 -4.23
C THR A 130 13.42 -9.24 -3.41
N ARG A 131 12.49 -8.29 -3.45
CA ARG A 131 11.14 -8.48 -2.95
C ARG A 131 10.52 -9.81 -3.38
N ASP A 132 9.84 -10.43 -2.44
CA ASP A 132 9.03 -11.61 -2.71
C ASP A 132 7.83 -11.25 -3.58
N ILE A 133 7.31 -12.25 -4.29
CA ILE A 133 6.01 -12.12 -4.96
C ILE A 133 4.96 -12.26 -3.85
N PHE A 134 4.16 -11.22 -3.64
CA PHE A 134 3.17 -11.16 -2.57
C PHE A 134 1.75 -11.19 -3.15
N TRP A 135 0.85 -12.00 -2.58
CA TRP A 135 -0.55 -12.03 -2.98
C TRP A 135 -1.49 -12.19 -1.78
N ALA A 136 -2.72 -11.72 -1.98
CA ALA A 136 -3.82 -11.87 -1.05
C ALA A 136 -5.02 -12.50 -1.75
N ARG A 137 -5.72 -13.39 -1.05
CA ARG A 137 -7.05 -13.87 -1.43
C ARG A 137 -8.09 -13.00 -0.73
N ALA A 138 -9.00 -12.41 -1.49
CA ALA A 138 -10.09 -11.61 -0.96
C ALA A 138 -11.44 -12.03 -1.56
N ILE A 139 -12.51 -11.83 -0.80
CA ILE A 139 -13.88 -12.08 -1.22
C ILE A 139 -14.61 -10.73 -1.32
N PRO A 140 -15.33 -10.44 -2.42
CA PRO A 140 -16.16 -9.25 -2.51
C PRO A 140 -17.34 -9.33 -1.53
N ASP A 141 -17.59 -8.25 -0.80
CA ASP A 141 -18.78 -8.16 0.04
C ASP A 141 -20.03 -7.98 -0.83
N ALA A 142 -20.91 -8.99 -0.80
CA ALA A 142 -22.12 -9.07 -1.63
C ALA A 142 -23.18 -7.99 -1.28
N CYS A 143 -23.00 -7.29 -0.16
CA CYS A 143 -23.84 -6.16 0.23
C CYS A 143 -23.31 -4.83 -0.30
N ALA A 144 -21.99 -4.63 -0.32
CA ALA A 144 -21.35 -3.38 -0.73
C ALA A 144 -21.18 -3.19 -2.25
N THR A 145 -21.32 -4.26 -3.02
CA THR A 145 -21.29 -4.24 -4.49
C THR A 145 -22.63 -3.84 -5.12
N ARG A 146 -23.64 -3.48 -4.30
CA ARG A 146 -24.94 -2.98 -4.76
C ARG A 146 -24.93 -1.46 -4.77
N SER A 147 -25.32 -0.88 -5.91
CA SER A 147 -25.66 0.54 -5.97
C SER A 147 -26.67 0.87 -4.86
N PRO A 148 -26.55 2.02 -4.16
CA PRO A 148 -27.42 2.38 -3.04
C PRO A 148 -28.92 2.42 -3.38
N ALA A 149 -29.30 2.31 -4.66
CA ALA A 149 -30.68 2.25 -5.11
C ALA A 149 -31.41 0.89 -4.87
N THR A 150 -30.77 -0.14 -4.30
CA THR A 150 -31.39 -1.48 -4.22
C THR A 150 -31.34 -2.22 -2.88
N CYS A 151 -30.91 -1.56 -1.79
CA CYS A 151 -31.08 -2.13 -0.44
C CYS A 151 -32.36 -1.59 0.19
N SER A 152 -33.49 -2.24 -0.12
CA SER A 152 -34.74 -2.14 0.62
C SER A 152 -35.38 -3.52 0.65
N ILE A 153 -35.28 -4.20 1.80
CA ILE A 153 -36.35 -5.00 2.41
C ILE A 153 -36.16 -4.87 3.92
#